data_AF-A0A3D5KDI3-F1
#
_entry.id   AF-A0A3D5KDI3-F1
#
_cell.length_a   1.000
_cell.length_b   1.000
_cell.length_c   1.000
_cell.angle_alpha   90.00
_cell.angle_beta   90.00
_cell.angle_gamma   90.00
#
_symmetry.space_group_name_H-M   'P 1'
#
loop_
_entity.id
_entity.type
_entity.pdbx_description
1 polymer ?
#
loop_
_entity_poly.entity_id
_entity_poly.type
_entity_poly.pdbx_seq_one_letter_code
_entity_poly.pdbx_strand_id
1 'polypeptide(L)'
;MVLLFSGEHLIATSDQNYPFIINKNFFYLTGLDVSEATLLLVKIDQEIYEYLFIEEFNELREKWTGKMLRPNEATEISGIRNILYSSQIDSKIDELIATKSSYGEVNRVYIDHKHKFLCASQTHEELVTYLKRKGKKGLEIIDVYPLLIRQRMVKDDHE
;
A
#
# COMPACT_ATOMS: atom_id res chain seq x y z
N MET A 1 -4.76 -11.22 -3.07
CA MET A 1 -3.81 -10.09 -2.96
C MET A 1 -4.51 -8.93 -2.26
N VAL A 2 -3.85 -8.24 -1.34
CA VAL A 2 -4.35 -7.04 -0.64
C VAL A 2 -3.41 -5.89 -0.96
N LEU A 3 -3.95 -4.72 -1.33
CA LEU A 3 -3.22 -3.48 -1.52
C LEU A 3 -3.76 -2.42 -0.56
N LEU A 4 -2.87 -1.83 0.24
CA LEU A 4 -3.20 -0.78 1.20
C LEU A 4 -2.19 0.35 1.09
N PHE A 5 -2.69 1.58 1.05
CA PHE A 5 -1.89 2.78 0.86
C PHE A 5 -1.85 3.59 2.15
N SER A 6 -0.70 4.15 2.47
CA SER A 6 -0.51 5.00 3.64
C SER A 6 -1.22 6.35 3.50
N GLY A 7 -1.34 6.86 2.26
CA GLY A 7 -1.96 8.14 1.94
C GLY A 7 -0.96 9.10 1.28
N GLU A 8 -1.46 10.27 0.89
CA GLU A 8 -0.65 11.37 0.38
C GLU A 8 -0.95 12.68 1.12
N HIS A 9 -0.05 13.66 0.98
CA HIS A 9 -0.27 15.00 1.52
C HIS A 9 -1.41 15.69 0.76
N LEU A 10 -2.40 16.19 1.50
CA LEU A 10 -3.48 16.99 0.91
C LEU A 10 -3.02 18.44 0.74
N ILE A 11 -3.15 18.96 -0.47
CA ILE A 11 -2.82 20.35 -0.78
C ILE A 11 -3.90 21.27 -0.21
N ALA A 12 -3.50 22.28 0.58
CA ALA A 12 -4.38 23.30 1.12
C ALA A 12 -4.57 24.46 0.15
N THR A 13 -3.48 25.14 -0.21
CA THR A 13 -3.48 26.27 -1.16
C THR A 13 -2.07 26.46 -1.70
N SER A 14 -1.91 26.55 -3.02
CA SER A 14 -0.62 26.73 -3.70
C SER A 14 0.48 25.79 -3.18
N ASP A 15 1.40 26.29 -2.37
CA ASP A 15 2.56 25.61 -1.80
C ASP A 15 2.32 25.06 -0.38
N GLN A 16 1.14 25.30 0.19
CA GLN A 16 0.78 24.83 1.54
C GLN A 16 0.05 23.50 1.49
N ASN A 17 0.49 22.56 2.33
CA ASN A 17 -0.16 21.27 2.56
C ASN A 17 -0.87 21.28 3.92
N TYR A 18 -1.99 20.57 4.01
CA TYR A 18 -2.56 20.19 5.30
C TYR A 18 -1.63 19.22 6.04
N PRO A 19 -1.75 19.12 7.38
CA PRO A 19 -1.11 18.05 8.13
C PRO A 19 -1.45 16.69 7.52
N PHE A 20 -0.44 15.85 7.34
CA PHE A 20 -0.63 14.50 6.84
C PHE A 20 -1.51 13.70 7.79
N ILE A 21 -2.46 12.95 7.23
CA ILE A 21 -3.33 12.04 7.97
C ILE A 21 -3.10 10.64 7.42
N ILE A 22 -2.44 9.81 8.22
CA ILE A 22 -2.17 8.42 7.89
C ILE A 22 -3.45 7.60 7.74
N ASN A 23 -3.47 6.70 6.75
CA ASN A 23 -4.48 5.66 6.68
C ASN A 23 -4.32 4.71 7.89
N LYS A 24 -5.27 4.78 8.82
CA LYS A 24 -5.26 3.96 10.03
C LYS A 24 -5.24 2.45 9.78
N ASN A 25 -5.77 1.98 8.64
CA ASN A 25 -5.70 0.57 8.27
C ASN A 25 -4.28 0.16 7.85
N PHE A 26 -3.58 1.03 7.14
CA PHE A 26 -2.18 0.85 6.82
C PHE A 26 -1.35 0.87 8.11
N PHE A 27 -1.52 1.89 8.95
CA PHE A 27 -0.81 2.01 10.22
C PHE A 27 -1.04 0.80 11.14
N TYR A 28 -2.27 0.32 11.25
CA TYR A 28 -2.60 -0.86 12.06
C TYR A 28 -1.82 -2.12 11.64
N LEU A 29 -1.50 -2.27 10.34
CA LEU A 29 -0.79 -3.45 9.84
C LEU A 29 0.72 -3.27 9.75
N THR A 30 1.23 -2.03 9.69
CA THR A 30 2.66 -1.77 9.46
C THR A 30 3.35 -1.01 10.60
N GLY A 31 2.60 -0.33 11.47
CA GLY A 31 3.13 0.59 12.47
C GLY A 31 3.80 1.85 11.89
N LEU A 32 3.77 2.04 10.57
CA LEU A 32 4.48 3.13 9.89
C LEU A 32 3.59 4.35 9.72
N ASP A 33 4.08 5.51 10.19
CA ASP A 33 3.46 6.82 10.00
C ASP A 33 4.24 7.64 8.96
N VAL A 34 4.11 7.24 7.69
CA VAL A 34 4.79 7.86 6.55
C VAL A 34 3.86 8.04 5.37
N SER A 35 4.04 9.11 4.61
CA SER A 35 3.33 9.34 3.34
C SER A 35 3.90 8.48 2.21
N GLU A 36 3.11 8.34 1.14
CA GLU A 36 3.49 7.73 -0.13
C GLU A 36 4.09 6.30 -0.04
N ALA A 37 3.63 5.53 0.96
CA ALA A 37 4.01 4.13 1.14
C ALA A 37 2.84 3.19 0.82
N THR A 38 3.15 1.99 0.34
CA THR A 38 2.15 0.97 -0.01
C THR A 38 2.50 -0.39 0.57
N LEU A 39 1.53 -1.02 1.21
CA LEU A 39 1.60 -2.40 1.68
C LEU A 39 0.93 -3.32 0.65
N LEU A 40 1.64 -4.36 0.27
CA LEU A 40 1.16 -5.41 -0.62
C LEU A 40 1.29 -6.77 0.07
N LEU A 41 0.14 -7.40 0.32
CA LEU A 41 0.08 -8.76 0.85
C LEU A 41 -0.43 -9.71 -0.23
N VAL A 42 0.34 -10.75 -0.51
CA VAL A 42 0.01 -11.77 -1.50
C VAL A 42 -0.13 -13.09 -0.77
N LYS A 43 -1.27 -13.74 -0.96
CA LYS A 43 -1.47 -15.11 -0.54
C LYS A 43 -1.88 -15.91 -1.76
N ILE A 44 -1.04 -16.87 -2.13
CA ILE A 44 -1.30 -17.81 -3.22
C ILE A 44 -1.01 -19.21 -2.67
N ASP A 45 -2.00 -20.08 -2.75
CA ASP A 45 -1.99 -21.40 -2.12
C ASP A 45 -1.64 -21.33 -0.62
N GLN A 46 -0.51 -21.92 -0.23
CA GLN A 46 -0.01 -21.92 1.15
C GLN A 46 1.06 -20.85 1.41
N GLU A 47 1.53 -20.19 0.35
CA GLU A 47 2.60 -19.21 0.42
C GLU A 47 2.03 -17.81 0.69
N ILE A 48 2.73 -17.08 1.55
CA ILE A 48 2.42 -15.70 1.91
C ILE A 48 3.64 -14.84 1.62
N TYR A 49 3.43 -13.79 0.84
CA TYR A 49 4.45 -12.80 0.52
C TYR A 49 3.98 -11.43 0.98
N GLU A 50 4.87 -10.71 1.63
CA GLU A 50 4.62 -9.38 2.17
C GLU A 50 5.67 -8.45 1.58
N TYR A 51 5.20 -7.36 0.99
CA TYR A 51 6.05 -6.33 0.40
C TYR A 51 5.63 -4.96 0.91
N LEU A 52 6.61 -4.13 1.20
CA LEU A 52 6.39 -2.73 1.52
C LEU A 52 7.11 -1.87 0.48
N PHE A 53 6.38 -0.94 -0.12
CA PHE A 53 6.91 0.04 -1.05
C PHE A 53 7.05 1.37 -0.34
N ILE A 54 8.24 1.96 -0.41
CA ILE A 54 8.57 3.27 0.19
C ILE A 54 9.18 4.19 -0.87
N GLU A 55 9.13 5.50 -0.65
CA GLU A 55 9.76 6.47 -1.56
C GLU A 55 11.27 6.22 -1.73
N GLU A 56 11.80 6.53 -2.91
CA GLU A 56 13.25 6.56 -3.11
C GLU A 56 13.89 7.63 -2.22
N PHE A 57 15.08 7.32 -1.69
CA PHE A 57 15.84 8.30 -0.95
C PHE A 57 16.24 9.49 -1.83
N ASN A 58 15.89 10.70 -1.40
CA ASN A 58 16.28 11.94 -2.06
C ASN A 58 16.86 12.93 -1.04
N GLU A 59 18.17 13.17 -1.12
CA GLU A 59 18.90 14.04 -0.19
C GLU A 59 18.40 15.49 -0.20
N LEU A 60 18.00 16.00 -1.38
CA LEU A 60 17.44 17.35 -1.47
C LEU A 60 16.11 17.41 -0.75
N ARG A 61 15.20 16.46 -1.01
CA ARG A 61 13.88 16.41 -0.37
C ARG A 61 13.99 16.26 1.15
N GLU A 62 14.86 15.37 1.63
CA GLU A 62 15.10 15.15 3.07
C GLU A 62 15.49 16.44 3.83
N LYS A 63 16.25 17.35 3.19
CA LYS A 63 16.60 18.65 3.79
C LYS A 63 15.39 19.56 4.01
N TRP A 64 14.31 19.37 3.23
CA TRP A 64 13.10 20.19 3.30
C TRP A 64 11.96 19.50 4.07
N THR A 65 11.75 18.20 3.85
CA THR A 65 10.63 17.44 4.42
C THR A 65 10.99 16.72 5.72
N GLY A 66 12.28 16.71 6.09
CA GLY A 66 12.79 15.92 7.20
C GLY A 66 13.15 14.50 6.80
N LYS A 67 13.50 13.69 7.80
CA LYS A 67 14.07 12.35 7.63
C LYS A 67 13.15 11.45 6.81
N MET A 68 13.66 10.94 5.68
CA MET A 68 12.96 9.96 4.88
C MET A 68 13.14 8.56 5.46
N LEU A 69 12.10 7.72 5.36
CA LEU A 69 12.15 6.35 5.85
C LEU A 69 13.20 5.54 5.08
N ARG A 70 14.15 4.92 5.78
CA ARG A 70 15.12 4.01 5.17
C ARG A 70 14.60 2.56 5.15
N PRO A 71 15.03 1.70 4.21
CA PRO A 71 14.60 0.30 4.17
C PRO A 71 14.82 -0.49 5.47
N ASN A 72 15.96 -0.29 6.12
CA ASN A 72 16.27 -0.96 7.39
C ASN A 72 15.31 -0.54 8.50
N GLU A 73 14.96 0.75 8.57
CA GLU A 73 14.04 1.30 9.56
C GLU A 73 12.61 0.82 9.30
N ALA A 74 12.21 0.76 8.02
CA ALA A 74 10.93 0.20 7.62
C ALA A 74 10.79 -1.27 8.06
N THR A 75 11.86 -2.05 7.90
CA THR A 75 11.92 -3.45 8.34
C THR A 75 11.85 -3.56 9.86
N GLU A 76 12.57 -2.71 10.60
CA GLU A 76 12.61 -2.73 12.06
C GLU A 76 11.24 -2.41 12.68
N ILE A 77 10.52 -1.43 12.12
CA ILE A 77 9.20 -1.01 12.63
C ILE A 77 8.10 -1.99 12.21
N SER A 78 8.06 -2.37 10.93
CA SER A 78 6.94 -3.16 10.37
C SER A 78 7.12 -4.67 10.47
N GLY A 79 8.35 -5.16 10.66
CA GLY A 79 8.70 -6.58 10.57
C GLY A 79 8.74 -7.13 9.13
N ILE A 80 8.33 -6.35 8.13
CA ILE A 80 8.29 -6.75 6.72
C ILE A 80 9.71 -6.72 6.15
N ARG A 81 10.14 -7.81 5.54
CA ARG A 81 11.52 -7.95 5.01
C ARG A 81 11.68 -7.48 3.56
N ASN A 82 10.64 -7.63 2.74
CA ASN A 82 10.75 -7.26 1.32
C ASN A 82 10.39 -5.78 1.14
N ILE A 83 11.37 -4.91 1.36
CA ILE A 83 11.23 -3.48 1.12
C ILE A 83 11.67 -3.16 -0.31
N LEU A 84 10.77 -2.52 -1.07
CA LEU A 84 10.97 -2.08 -2.45
C LEU A 84 10.70 -0.57 -2.55
N TYR A 85 11.08 0.04 -3.67
CA TYR A 85 10.78 1.45 -3.90
C TYR A 85 9.43 1.64 -4.61
N SER A 86 8.76 2.76 -4.36
CA SER A 86 7.46 3.09 -4.93
C SER A 86 7.44 3.03 -6.46
N SER A 87 8.55 3.34 -7.15
CA SER A 87 8.66 3.15 -8.62
C SER A 87 8.49 1.70 -9.10
N GLN A 88 8.68 0.71 -8.23
CA GLN A 88 8.63 -0.71 -8.57
C GLN A 88 7.24 -1.32 -8.38
N ILE A 89 6.27 -0.58 -7.86
CA ILE A 89 4.94 -1.09 -7.51
C ILE A 89 4.19 -1.63 -8.73
N ASP A 90 4.11 -0.86 -9.81
CA ASP A 90 3.38 -1.24 -11.02
C ASP A 90 3.97 -2.50 -11.65
N SER A 91 5.30 -2.60 -11.66
CA SER A 91 5.99 -3.79 -12.18
C SER A 91 5.69 -5.02 -11.33
N LYS A 92 5.65 -4.89 -10.00
CA LYS A 92 5.31 -5.99 -9.10
C LYS A 92 3.84 -6.39 -9.22
N ILE A 93 2.94 -5.43 -9.35
CA ILE A 93 1.51 -5.71 -9.55
C ILE A 93 1.30 -6.42 -10.90
N ASP A 94 1.88 -5.92 -11.98
CA ASP A 94 1.81 -6.55 -13.32
C ASP A 94 2.33 -8.00 -13.28
N GLU A 95 3.43 -8.27 -12.57
CA GLU A 95 3.97 -9.62 -12.37
C GLU A 95 2.99 -10.56 -11.65
N LEU A 96 2.28 -10.05 -10.63
CA LEU A 96 1.38 -10.84 -9.78
C LEU A 96 0.02 -11.11 -10.42
N ILE A 97 -0.54 -10.15 -11.17
CA ILE A 97 -1.87 -10.28 -11.79
C ILE A 97 -1.82 -10.91 -13.19
N ALA A 98 -0.62 -11.11 -13.76
CA ALA A 98 -0.43 -11.75 -15.04
C ALA A 98 -1.00 -13.18 -15.04
N THR A 99 -1.63 -13.57 -16.16
CA THR A 99 -2.24 -14.90 -16.35
C THR A 99 -1.28 -16.07 -16.14
N LYS A 100 0.03 -15.86 -16.34
CA LYS A 100 1.09 -16.87 -16.11
C LYS A 100 2.14 -16.33 -15.15
N SER A 101 1.71 -15.87 -13.98
CA SER A 101 2.61 -15.43 -12.92
C SER A 101 3.41 -16.61 -12.37
N SER A 102 4.68 -16.38 -12.03
CA SER A 102 5.53 -17.38 -11.37
C SER A 102 5.07 -17.74 -9.95
N TYR A 103 4.23 -16.90 -9.34
CA TYR A 103 3.71 -17.12 -7.98
C TYR A 103 2.41 -17.94 -7.96
N GLY A 104 1.78 -18.17 -9.13
CA GLY A 104 0.44 -18.76 -9.24
C GLY A 104 -0.64 -17.71 -9.51
N GLU A 105 -1.91 -18.12 -9.41
CA GLU A 105 -3.02 -17.31 -9.91
C GLU A 105 -3.67 -16.42 -8.85
N VAL A 106 -3.68 -15.10 -9.08
CA VAL A 106 -4.46 -14.15 -8.29
C VAL A 106 -5.88 -14.03 -8.83
N ASN A 107 -6.87 -14.49 -8.05
CA ASN A 107 -8.30 -14.38 -8.38
C ASN A 107 -8.98 -13.15 -7.76
N ARG A 108 -8.44 -12.67 -6.63
CA ARG A 108 -9.05 -11.61 -5.81
C ARG A 108 -8.02 -10.56 -5.43
N VAL A 109 -8.37 -9.30 -5.68
CA VAL A 109 -7.64 -8.14 -5.19
C VAL A 109 -8.51 -7.41 -4.18
N TYR A 110 -8.00 -7.27 -2.97
CA TYR A 110 -8.63 -6.52 -1.90
C TYR A 110 -8.00 -5.14 -1.84
N ILE A 111 -8.82 -4.10 -1.93
CA ILE A 111 -8.37 -2.70 -1.85
C ILE A 111 -9.27 -1.94 -0.87
N ASP A 112 -8.81 -0.83 -0.33
CA ASP A 112 -9.64 0.05 0.50
C ASP A 112 -10.45 0.98 -0.42
N HIS A 113 -11.79 0.84 -0.42
CA HIS A 113 -12.68 1.65 -1.27
C HIS A 113 -12.99 3.03 -0.66
N LYS A 114 -12.61 3.27 0.60
CA LYS A 114 -13.02 4.47 1.33
C LYS A 114 -12.25 5.72 0.91
N HIS A 115 -11.03 5.56 0.43
CA HIS A 115 -10.12 6.66 0.10
C HIS A 115 -10.09 6.89 -1.42
N LYS A 116 -10.53 8.08 -1.85
CA LYS A 116 -10.50 8.46 -3.27
C LYS A 116 -9.07 8.60 -3.79
N PHE A 117 -8.20 9.17 -2.96
CA PHE A 117 -6.79 9.36 -3.20
C PHE A 117 -6.02 8.30 -2.41
N LEU A 118 -5.14 7.58 -3.11
CA LEU A 118 -4.43 6.44 -2.55
C LEU A 118 -3.01 6.85 -2.16
N CYS A 119 -2.19 7.17 -3.16
CA CYS A 119 -0.77 7.46 -3.03
C CYS A 119 -0.26 8.09 -4.34
N ALA A 120 0.70 9.01 -4.27
CA ALA A 120 1.34 9.61 -5.44
C ALA A 120 0.33 10.13 -6.50
N SER A 121 -0.74 10.76 -6.03
CA SER A 121 -1.86 11.28 -6.84
C SER A 121 -2.64 10.23 -7.64
N GLN A 122 -2.39 8.93 -7.43
CA GLN A 122 -3.20 7.86 -7.99
C GLN A 122 -4.56 7.80 -7.27
N THR A 123 -5.62 7.75 -8.06
CA THR A 123 -6.98 7.58 -7.56
C THR A 123 -7.38 6.11 -7.47
N HIS A 124 -8.35 5.83 -6.61
CA HIS A 124 -8.97 4.51 -6.50
C HIS A 124 -9.53 4.04 -7.85
N GLU A 125 -10.18 4.92 -8.62
CA GLU A 125 -10.79 4.59 -9.90
C GLU A 125 -9.75 4.21 -10.96
N GLU A 126 -8.62 4.93 -11.00
CA GLU A 126 -7.50 4.62 -11.89
C GLU A 126 -6.89 3.26 -11.56
N LEU A 127 -6.66 2.96 -10.27
CA LEU A 127 -6.15 1.66 -9.84
C LEU A 127 -7.11 0.53 -10.21
N VAL A 128 -8.40 0.68 -9.92
CA VAL A 128 -9.43 -0.32 -10.27
C VAL A 128 -9.47 -0.57 -11.78
N THR A 129 -9.40 0.50 -12.57
CA THR A 129 -9.39 0.42 -14.04
C THR A 129 -8.13 -0.29 -14.54
N TYR A 130 -6.97 0.06 -13.97
CA TYR A 130 -5.69 -0.57 -14.27
C TYR A 130 -5.73 -2.07 -13.97
N LEU A 131 -6.18 -2.47 -12.78
CA LEU A 131 -6.29 -3.87 -12.36
C LEU A 131 -7.25 -4.68 -13.23
N LYS A 132 -8.41 -4.13 -13.59
CA LYS A 132 -9.38 -4.81 -14.48
C LYS A 132 -8.86 -4.99 -15.90
N ARG A 133 -8.06 -4.03 -16.39
CA ARG A 133 -7.50 -4.07 -17.75
C ARG A 133 -6.34 -5.05 -17.87
N LYS A 134 -5.45 -5.08 -16.87
CA LYS A 134 -4.21 -5.88 -16.87
C LYS A 134 -4.40 -7.27 -16.29
N GLY A 135 -5.31 -7.40 -15.32
CA GLY A 135 -5.63 -8.66 -14.67
C GLY A 135 -6.33 -9.63 -15.61
N LYS A 136 -6.30 -10.90 -15.23
CA LYS A 136 -7.00 -11.95 -15.95
C LYS A 136 -8.52 -11.75 -15.94
N LYS A 137 -9.19 -12.40 -16.89
CA LYS A 137 -10.67 -12.43 -16.93
C LYS A 137 -11.22 -13.05 -15.65
N GLY A 138 -12.17 -12.38 -15.01
CA GLY A 138 -12.78 -12.84 -13.76
C GLY A 138 -12.03 -12.43 -12.49
N LEU A 139 -11.01 -11.56 -12.58
CA LEU A 139 -10.40 -10.94 -11.40
C LEU A 139 -11.46 -10.15 -10.62
N GLU A 140 -11.70 -10.54 -9.37
CA GLU A 140 -12.62 -9.85 -8.47
C GLU A 140 -11.87 -8.77 -7.69
N ILE A 141 -12.46 -7.57 -7.62
CA ILE A 141 -11.98 -6.48 -6.77
C ILE A 141 -12.96 -6.34 -5.61
N ILE A 142 -12.44 -6.43 -4.39
CA ILE A 142 -13.23 -6.55 -3.16
C ILE A 142 -12.80 -5.47 -2.18
N ASP A 143 -13.75 -4.86 -1.48
CA ASP A 143 -13.43 -3.92 -0.41
C ASP A 143 -12.88 -4.65 0.82
N VAL A 144 -11.66 -4.29 1.23
CA VAL A 144 -10.97 -4.84 2.40
C VAL A 144 -11.47 -4.24 3.71
N TYR A 145 -12.06 -3.04 3.66
CA TYR A 145 -12.40 -2.25 4.84
C TYR A 145 -13.27 -3.01 5.86
N PRO A 146 -14.35 -3.73 5.49
CA PRO A 146 -15.17 -4.45 6.45
C PRO A 146 -14.42 -5.57 7.19
N LEU A 147 -13.39 -6.16 6.56
CA LEU A 147 -12.57 -7.20 7.17
C LEU A 147 -11.62 -6.60 8.21
N LEU A 148 -10.98 -5.48 7.90
CA LEU A 148 -10.04 -4.81 8.80
C LEU A 148 -10.74 -4.19 10.00
N ILE A 149 -11.93 -3.60 9.82
CA ILE A 149 -12.70 -3.07 10.95
C ILE A 149 -13.09 -4.17 11.94
N ARG A 150 -13.44 -5.37 11.45
CA ARG A 150 -13.73 -6.51 12.34
C ARG A 150 -12.54 -6.90 13.21
N GLN A 151 -11.33 -6.87 12.65
CA GLN A 151 -10.11 -7.13 13.41
C GLN A 151 -9.88 -6.04 14.47
N ARG A 152 -9.99 -4.77 14.05
CA ARG A 152 -9.75 -3.59 14.91
C ARG A 152 -10.82 -3.34 15.99
N MET A 153 -11.93 -4.07 15.97
CA MET A 153 -12.95 -4.00 17.03
C MET A 153 -12.55 -4.82 18.27
N VAL A 154 -11.72 -5.85 18.09
CA VAL A 154 -11.19 -6.65 19.19
C VAL A 154 -9.82 -6.10 19.54
N LYS A 155 -9.76 -5.33 20.62
CA LYS A 155 -8.50 -4.79 21.15
C LYS A 155 -7.73 -5.86 21.89
N ASP A 156 -6.41 -5.82 21.77
CA ASP A 156 -5.53 -6.52 22.69
C ASP A 156 -5.25 -5.68 23.94
N ASP A 157 -4.48 -6.20 24.89
CA ASP A 157 -4.14 -5.49 26.14
C ASP A 157 -3.20 -4.29 25.90
N HIS A 158 -2.66 -4.13 24.69
CA HIS A 158 -1.68 -3.11 24.32
C HIS A 158 -2.32 -1.93 23.52
N GLU A 159 -3.61 -2.02 23.15
CA GLU A 159 -4.44 -1.01 22.43
C GLU A 159 -5.59 -0.36 23.24
#